data_AF-A0A973GDA0-F1
#
_entry.id   AF-A0A973GDA0-F1
#
_cell.length_a   1.000
_cell.length_b   1.000
_cell.length_c   1.000
_cell.angle_alpha   90.00
_cell.angle_beta   90.00
_cell.angle_gamma   90.00
#
_symmetry.space_group_name_H-M   'P 1'
#
loop_
_entity.id
_entity.type
_entity.pdbx_description
1 polymer ?
#
loop_
_entity_poly.entity_id
_entity_poly.type
_entity_poly.pdbx_seq_one_letter_code
_entity_poly.pdbx_strand_id
1 'polypeptide(L)'
;ISDHGLASMGYGLSGAIGAALAAPGRRTVLFEGDGGFMQNSQELATVAVNDLPIKLFLFSNEGYASIRMTQRGYFGGAYLGCDIRTGLGFPDWQLLFRAYGIPVADLDQRGLDAPEARELFDAPGPACFVVPIDPEQTYFPKITSRVTATGSMESNPLHLMSPDLPEDVARRVLGRRTAEQKELTR
;
A
#
# COMPACT_ATOMS: atom_id res chain seq x y z
N ILE A 1 -1.33 13.96 -3.10
CA ILE A 1 -2.73 14.09 -2.64
C ILE A 1 -3.14 12.70 -2.18
N SER A 2 -3.82 12.58 -1.05
CA SER A 2 -4.19 11.29 -0.45
C SER A 2 -5.51 11.45 0.32
N ASP A 3 -6.34 10.42 0.31
CA ASP A 3 -7.55 10.36 1.12
C ASP A 3 -7.24 9.67 2.45
N HIS A 4 -7.05 10.48 3.49
CA HIS A 4 -6.81 9.98 4.84
C HIS A 4 -8.08 9.92 5.70
N GLY A 5 -9.10 10.69 5.35
CA GLY A 5 -10.28 10.84 6.18
C GLY A 5 -11.25 9.69 5.98
N LEU A 6 -11.65 9.47 4.73
CA LEU A 6 -12.53 8.36 4.37
C LEU A 6 -11.73 7.09 4.03
N ALA A 7 -10.48 7.26 3.60
CA ALA A 7 -9.59 6.17 3.16
C ALA A 7 -10.23 5.31 2.06
N SER A 8 -10.91 5.96 1.12
CA SER A 8 -11.55 5.32 -0.02
C SER A 8 -10.50 4.68 -0.93
N MET A 9 -10.65 3.38 -1.14
CA MET A 9 -9.98 2.68 -2.22
C MET A 9 -10.42 3.26 -3.59
N GLY A 10 -9.56 3.13 -4.61
CA GLY A 10 -9.79 3.70 -5.95
C GLY A 10 -9.55 5.20 -6.10
N TYR A 11 -9.21 5.91 -5.03
CA TYR A 11 -8.95 7.35 -5.10
C TYR A 11 -7.65 7.70 -5.84
N GLY A 12 -6.64 6.83 -5.81
CA GLY A 12 -5.28 7.15 -6.26
C GLY A 12 -5.23 7.66 -7.70
N LEU A 13 -5.72 6.84 -8.64
CA LEU A 13 -5.73 7.17 -10.06
C LEU A 13 -6.56 8.43 -10.38
N SER A 14 -7.76 8.55 -9.84
CA SER A 14 -8.62 9.72 -10.07
C SER A 14 -8.02 11.01 -9.49
N GLY A 15 -7.43 10.93 -8.29
CA GLY A 15 -6.68 12.03 -7.69
C GLY A 15 -5.44 12.43 -8.52
N ALA A 16 -4.72 11.46 -9.09
CA ALA A 16 -3.57 11.73 -9.96
C ALA A 16 -3.98 12.39 -11.29
N ILE A 17 -5.11 11.97 -11.87
CA ILE A 17 -5.69 12.62 -13.06
C ILE A 17 -5.99 14.09 -12.76
N GLY A 18 -6.71 14.36 -11.66
CA GLY A 18 -7.01 15.73 -11.23
C GLY A 18 -5.74 16.56 -11.00
N ALA A 19 -4.72 15.98 -10.36
CA ALA A 19 -3.44 16.64 -10.12
C ALA A 19 -2.68 16.97 -11.42
N ALA A 20 -2.64 16.04 -12.37
CA ALA A 20 -1.98 16.23 -13.67
C ALA A 20 -2.67 17.32 -14.49
N LEU A 21 -4.01 17.35 -14.50
CA LEU A 21 -4.80 18.39 -15.16
C LEU A 21 -4.63 19.77 -14.51
N ALA A 22 -4.54 19.82 -13.18
CA ALA A 22 -4.35 21.07 -12.44
C ALA A 22 -2.94 21.65 -12.57
N ALA A 23 -1.95 20.84 -12.96
CA ALA A 23 -0.56 21.26 -13.12
C ALA A 23 0.04 20.81 -14.47
N PRO A 24 -0.43 21.35 -15.61
CA PRO A 24 0.06 20.96 -16.93
C PRO A 24 1.58 21.12 -17.05
N GLY A 25 2.22 20.20 -17.78
CA GLY A 25 3.68 20.21 -18.00
C GLY A 25 4.51 19.72 -16.81
N ARG A 26 3.89 19.38 -15.68
CA ARG A 26 4.57 18.73 -14.55
C ARG A 26 4.26 17.24 -14.54
N ARG A 27 5.28 16.42 -14.28
CA ARG A 27 5.13 14.99 -14.03
C ARG A 27 4.35 14.77 -12.74
N THR A 28 3.31 13.95 -12.80
CA THR A 28 2.59 13.47 -11.62
C THR A 28 3.09 12.06 -11.30
N VAL A 29 3.43 11.81 -10.03
CA VAL A 29 3.83 10.47 -9.57
C VAL A 29 2.75 9.94 -8.64
N LEU A 30 2.24 8.76 -8.96
CA LEU A 30 1.22 8.05 -8.21
C LEU A 30 1.83 6.79 -7.61
N PHE A 31 1.65 6.59 -6.31
CA PHE A 31 1.95 5.35 -5.62
C PHE A 31 0.62 4.74 -5.18
N GLU A 32 0.29 3.54 -5.65
CA GLU A 32 -0.99 2.92 -5.39
C GLU A 32 -0.84 1.40 -5.24
N GLY A 33 -1.62 0.80 -4.34
CA GLY A 33 -1.70 -0.65 -4.22
C GLY A 33 -2.65 -1.25 -5.25
N ASP A 34 -2.34 -2.45 -5.74
CA ASP A 34 -3.15 -3.22 -6.69
C ASP A 34 -4.64 -3.29 -6.33
N GLY A 35 -4.97 -3.58 -5.08
CA GLY A 35 -6.35 -3.66 -4.63
C GLY A 35 -7.13 -2.35 -4.74
N GLY A 36 -6.49 -1.22 -4.43
CA GLY A 36 -7.10 0.10 -4.57
C GLY A 36 -7.24 0.50 -6.03
N PHE A 37 -6.17 0.32 -6.80
CA PHE A 37 -6.12 0.62 -8.23
C PHE A 37 -7.21 -0.11 -9.02
N MET A 38 -7.45 -1.39 -8.72
CA MET A 38 -8.47 -2.19 -9.41
C MET A 38 -9.88 -1.59 -9.36
N GLN A 39 -10.22 -0.84 -8.30
CA GLN A 39 -11.55 -0.25 -8.17
C GLN A 39 -11.84 0.83 -9.22
N ASN A 40 -10.80 1.46 -9.77
CA ASN A 40 -10.94 2.52 -10.78
C ASN A 40 -9.98 2.35 -11.97
N SER A 41 -9.52 1.13 -12.25
CA SER A 41 -8.57 0.84 -13.33
C SER A 41 -9.08 1.26 -14.73
N GLN A 42 -10.39 1.36 -14.93
CA GLN A 42 -10.98 1.86 -16.17
C GLN A 42 -10.57 3.30 -16.52
N GLU A 43 -10.14 4.10 -15.53
CA GLU A 43 -9.68 5.48 -15.73
C GLU A 43 -8.33 5.56 -16.45
N LEU A 44 -7.65 4.43 -16.69
CA LEU A 44 -6.54 4.37 -17.64
C LEU A 44 -6.93 4.88 -19.03
N ALA A 45 -8.20 4.73 -19.44
CA ALA A 45 -8.71 5.34 -20.67
C ALA A 45 -8.58 6.86 -20.66
N THR A 46 -8.91 7.50 -19.54
CA THR A 46 -8.81 8.94 -19.33
C THR A 46 -7.34 9.38 -19.37
N VAL A 47 -6.45 8.61 -18.73
CA VAL A 47 -5.00 8.87 -18.76
C VAL A 47 -4.45 8.81 -20.18
N ALA A 48 -4.80 7.75 -20.92
CA ALA A 48 -4.28 7.51 -22.27
C ALA A 48 -4.79 8.56 -23.29
N VAL A 49 -6.09 8.84 -23.31
CA VAL A 49 -6.68 9.75 -24.32
C VAL A 49 -6.23 11.20 -24.15
N ASN A 50 -5.84 11.59 -22.92
CA ASN A 50 -5.35 12.94 -22.62
C ASN A 50 -3.81 13.01 -22.54
N ASP A 51 -3.10 11.90 -22.79
CA ASP A 51 -1.64 11.78 -22.64
C ASP A 51 -1.11 12.38 -21.32
N LEU A 52 -1.79 12.06 -20.21
CA LEU A 52 -1.45 12.67 -18.92
C LEU A 52 -0.09 12.14 -18.44
N PRO A 53 0.85 13.02 -18.00
CA PRO A 53 2.21 12.63 -17.62
C PRO A 53 2.27 11.98 -16.23
N ILE A 54 1.50 10.90 -16.04
CA ILE A 54 1.37 10.15 -14.79
C ILE A 54 2.33 8.96 -14.80
N LYS A 55 3.23 8.92 -13.82
CA LYS A 55 4.10 7.77 -13.54
C LYS A 55 3.50 7.01 -12.36
N LEU A 56 2.88 5.87 -12.62
CA LEU A 56 2.21 5.03 -11.64
C LEU A 56 3.15 3.92 -11.16
N PHE A 57 3.45 3.91 -9.87
CA PHE A 57 4.08 2.80 -9.16
C PHE A 57 2.98 1.96 -8.51
N LEU A 58 2.70 0.80 -9.10
CA LEU A 58 1.66 -0.13 -8.68
C LEU A 58 2.27 -1.19 -7.77
N PHE A 59 2.04 -1.09 -6.47
CA PHE A 59 2.49 -2.09 -5.50
C PHE A 59 1.58 -3.30 -5.56
N SER A 60 2.07 -4.39 -6.16
CA SER A 60 1.31 -5.63 -6.30
C SER A 60 1.72 -6.62 -5.22
N ASN A 61 0.78 -6.92 -4.32
CA ASN A 61 0.93 -7.91 -3.25
C ASN A 61 -0.18 -8.97 -3.29
N GLU A 62 -0.87 -9.05 -4.43
CA GLU A 62 -1.90 -10.04 -4.77
C GLU A 62 -3.13 -9.98 -3.84
N GLY A 63 -3.46 -8.80 -3.31
CA GLY A 63 -4.61 -8.66 -2.42
C GLY A 63 -4.72 -7.36 -1.64
N TYR A 64 -5.57 -7.41 -0.61
CA TYR A 64 -5.88 -6.33 0.30
C TYR A 64 -5.05 -6.48 1.58
N ALA A 65 -3.80 -5.99 1.56
CA ALA A 65 -2.87 -6.14 2.68
C ALA A 65 -3.43 -5.70 4.03
N SER A 66 -4.21 -4.60 4.10
CA SER A 66 -4.83 -4.14 5.36
C SER A 66 -5.86 -5.13 5.92
N ILE A 67 -6.68 -5.71 5.04
CA ILE A 67 -7.68 -6.72 5.42
C ILE A 67 -6.97 -8.00 5.85
N ARG A 68 -5.95 -8.45 5.10
CA ARG A 68 -5.11 -9.60 5.45
C ARG A 68 -4.44 -9.41 6.81
N MET A 69 -3.86 -8.25 7.08
CA MET A 69 -3.25 -7.93 8.39
C MET A 69 -4.28 -7.98 9.53
N THR A 70 -5.49 -7.48 9.30
CA THR A 70 -6.58 -7.50 10.28
C THR A 70 -7.04 -8.94 10.55
N GLN A 71 -7.23 -9.75 9.50
CA GLN A 71 -7.60 -11.16 9.59
C GLN A 71 -6.53 -11.99 10.32
N ARG A 72 -5.25 -11.71 10.05
CA ARG A 72 -4.12 -12.31 10.78
C ARG A 72 -4.12 -11.92 12.25
N GLY A 73 -4.31 -10.64 12.55
CA GLY A 73 -4.21 -10.11 13.91
C GLY A 73 -5.34 -10.54 14.84
N TYR A 74 -6.59 -10.56 14.36
CA TYR A 74 -7.76 -10.80 15.20
C TYR A 74 -8.41 -12.17 15.01
N PHE A 75 -8.18 -12.82 13.88
CA PHE A 75 -8.89 -14.05 13.49
C PHE A 75 -7.93 -15.21 13.23
N GLY A 76 -6.70 -15.12 13.74
CA GLY A 76 -5.71 -16.20 13.64
C GLY A 76 -5.33 -16.57 12.20
N GLY A 77 -5.50 -15.65 11.24
CA GLY A 77 -5.23 -15.92 9.83
C GLY A 77 -6.34 -16.69 9.11
N ALA A 78 -7.58 -16.68 9.63
CA ALA A 78 -8.76 -17.14 8.92
C ALA A 78 -9.08 -16.19 7.74
N TYR A 79 -8.32 -16.33 6.66
CA TYR A 79 -8.38 -15.41 5.53
C TYR A 79 -9.65 -15.60 4.69
N LEU A 80 -10.29 -14.50 4.31
CA LEU A 80 -11.50 -14.49 3.47
C LEU A 80 -11.60 -13.20 2.65
N GLY A 81 -11.75 -13.33 1.33
CA GLY A 81 -11.99 -12.21 0.41
C GLY A 81 -10.89 -11.15 0.40
N CYS A 82 -9.64 -11.50 0.74
CA CYS A 82 -8.55 -10.55 0.91
C CYS A 82 -7.37 -10.78 -0.03
N ASP A 83 -7.32 -11.86 -0.80
CA ASP A 83 -6.26 -12.17 -1.76
C ASP A 83 -6.73 -13.17 -2.83
N ILE A 84 -5.85 -13.49 -3.77
CA ILE A 84 -6.13 -14.44 -4.86
C ILE A 84 -6.48 -15.86 -4.36
N ARG A 85 -5.95 -16.27 -3.20
CA ARG A 85 -6.22 -17.59 -2.61
C ARG A 85 -7.59 -17.67 -1.97
N THR A 86 -8.15 -16.50 -1.64
CA THR A 86 -9.47 -16.34 -1.01
C THR A 86 -10.52 -15.76 -1.96
N GLY A 87 -10.26 -15.80 -3.27
CA GLY A 87 -11.25 -15.54 -4.32
C GLY A 87 -11.19 -14.16 -4.97
N LEU A 88 -10.18 -13.33 -4.69
CA LEU A 88 -9.95 -12.11 -5.47
C LEU A 88 -9.33 -12.44 -6.84
N GLY A 89 -9.71 -11.67 -7.85
CA GLY A 89 -9.13 -11.74 -9.19
C GLY A 89 -8.37 -10.47 -9.52
N PHE A 90 -7.19 -10.62 -10.10
CA PHE A 90 -6.40 -9.52 -10.67
C PHE A 90 -6.08 -9.82 -12.14
N PRO A 91 -6.02 -8.80 -13.00
CA PRO A 91 -5.61 -8.98 -14.37
C PRO A 91 -4.09 -9.18 -14.44
N ASP A 92 -3.63 -9.66 -15.59
CA ASP A 92 -2.24 -9.47 -15.97
C ASP A 92 -1.99 -7.97 -16.18
N TRP A 93 -1.11 -7.39 -15.36
CA TRP A 93 -0.82 -5.95 -15.41
C TRP A 93 -0.21 -5.54 -16.75
N GLN A 94 0.67 -6.37 -17.31
CA GLN A 94 1.30 -6.07 -18.60
C GLN A 94 0.24 -5.95 -19.69
N LEU A 95 -0.71 -6.89 -19.74
CA LEU A 95 -1.80 -6.88 -20.70
C LEU A 95 -2.77 -5.72 -20.46
N LEU A 96 -3.14 -5.44 -19.21
CA LEU A 96 -4.06 -4.35 -18.87
C LEU A 96 -3.54 -2.99 -19.36
N PHE A 97 -2.31 -2.62 -19.01
CA PHE A 97 -1.75 -1.32 -19.40
C PHE A 97 -1.53 -1.23 -20.91
N ARG A 98 -1.06 -2.31 -21.55
CA ARG A 98 -0.91 -2.37 -23.01
C ARG A 98 -2.23 -2.23 -23.75
N ALA A 99 -3.34 -2.71 -23.19
CA ALA A 99 -4.67 -2.54 -23.79
C ALA A 99 -5.08 -1.05 -23.91
N TYR A 100 -4.57 -0.19 -23.03
CA TYR A 100 -4.74 1.27 -23.09
C TYR A 100 -3.58 1.99 -23.81
N GLY A 101 -2.62 1.26 -24.37
CA GLY A 101 -1.44 1.85 -25.01
C GLY A 101 -0.45 2.49 -24.03
N ILE A 102 -0.54 2.18 -22.74
CA ILE A 102 0.34 2.73 -21.71
C ILE A 102 1.54 1.79 -21.52
N PRO A 103 2.78 2.30 -21.67
CA PRO A 103 3.98 1.53 -21.36
C PRO A 103 4.02 1.05 -19.90
N VAL A 104 4.48 -0.18 -19.70
CA VAL A 104 4.52 -0.82 -18.38
C VAL A 104 5.78 -1.67 -18.24
N ALA A 105 6.38 -1.65 -17.06
CA ALA A 105 7.55 -2.43 -16.71
C ALA A 105 7.41 -3.02 -15.30
N ASP A 106 7.91 -4.24 -15.10
CA ASP A 106 8.06 -4.82 -13.77
C ASP A 106 9.39 -4.34 -13.17
N LEU A 107 9.35 -3.87 -11.93
CA LEU A 107 10.55 -3.50 -11.18
C LEU A 107 11.09 -4.71 -10.43
N ASP A 108 12.41 -4.83 -10.41
CA ASP A 108 13.11 -5.72 -9.52
C ASP A 108 13.79 -4.93 -8.38
N GLN A 109 14.69 -5.59 -7.66
CA GLN A 109 15.45 -5.01 -6.54
C GLN A 109 16.27 -3.77 -6.92
N ARG A 110 16.61 -3.59 -8.21
CA ARG A 110 17.34 -2.42 -8.72
C ARG A 110 16.42 -1.20 -8.84
N GLY A 111 15.10 -1.40 -8.89
CA GLY A 111 14.13 -0.32 -9.03
C GLY A 111 14.46 0.61 -10.21
N LEU A 112 14.51 1.92 -9.96
CA LEU A 112 14.85 2.93 -10.97
C LEU A 112 16.35 3.07 -11.26
N ASP A 113 17.20 2.25 -10.65
CA ASP A 113 18.62 2.16 -11.02
C ASP A 113 18.82 1.21 -12.22
N ALA A 114 17.80 0.39 -12.53
CA ALA A 114 17.76 -0.35 -13.79
C ALA A 114 17.62 0.64 -14.97
N PRO A 115 18.51 0.60 -15.98
CA PRO A 115 18.50 1.56 -17.07
C PRO A 115 17.16 1.63 -17.82
N GLU A 116 16.49 0.49 -17.98
CA GLU A 116 15.23 0.40 -18.73
C GLU A 116 14.07 1.05 -17.94
N ALA A 117 14.04 0.83 -16.62
CA ALA A 117 13.09 1.48 -15.73
C ALA A 117 13.34 2.99 -15.64
N ARG A 118 14.61 3.41 -15.60
CA ARG A 118 15.00 4.83 -15.62
C ARG A 118 14.56 5.52 -16.90
N GLU A 119 14.86 4.92 -18.05
CA GLU A 119 14.48 5.44 -19.36
C GLU A 119 12.96 5.61 -19.46
N LEU A 120 12.19 4.61 -19.03
CA LEU A 120 10.73 4.69 -19.02
C LEU A 120 10.19 5.76 -18.05
N PHE A 121 10.84 5.94 -16.90
CA PHE A 121 10.47 6.96 -15.94
C PHE A 121 10.72 8.36 -16.50
N ASP A 122 11.80 8.54 -17.27
CA ASP A 122 12.18 9.81 -17.86
C ASP A 122 11.48 10.13 -19.18
N ALA A 123 10.99 9.12 -19.89
CA ALA A 123 10.18 9.27 -21.09
C ALA A 123 8.93 10.16 -20.85
N PRO A 124 8.48 10.92 -21.85
CA PRO A 124 7.23 11.68 -21.76
C PRO A 124 6.01 10.75 -21.66
N GLY A 125 4.86 11.33 -21.32
CA GLY A 125 3.58 10.60 -21.25
C GLY A 125 3.44 9.67 -20.04
N PRO A 126 2.34 8.89 -20.00
CA PRO A 126 2.05 7.97 -18.91
C PRO A 126 2.95 6.74 -18.93
N ALA A 127 3.24 6.18 -17.76
CA ALA A 127 3.88 4.89 -17.63
C ALA A 127 3.52 4.21 -16.31
N CYS A 128 3.50 2.87 -16.31
CA CYS A 128 3.34 2.06 -15.12
C CYS A 128 4.62 1.29 -14.76
N PHE A 129 4.90 1.21 -13.47
CA PHE A 129 5.94 0.42 -12.85
C PHE A 129 5.27 -0.54 -11.86
N VAL A 130 5.19 -1.81 -12.20
CA VAL A 130 4.67 -2.84 -11.30
C VAL A 130 5.76 -3.16 -10.29
N VAL A 131 5.47 -2.94 -9.02
CA VAL A 131 6.38 -3.16 -7.90
C VAL A 131 5.92 -4.44 -7.19
N PRO A 132 6.58 -5.59 -7.40
CA PRO A 132 6.24 -6.81 -6.69
C PRO A 132 6.57 -6.64 -5.20
N ILE A 133 5.61 -6.96 -4.35
CA ILE A 133 5.73 -6.89 -2.90
C ILE A 133 5.37 -8.24 -2.32
N ASP A 134 6.15 -8.70 -1.35
CA ASP A 134 5.83 -9.93 -0.61
C ASP A 134 4.46 -9.74 0.08
N PRO A 135 3.47 -10.62 -0.17
CA PRO A 135 2.15 -10.53 0.45
C PRO A 135 2.18 -10.50 1.99
N GLU A 136 3.19 -11.11 2.61
CA GLU A 136 3.38 -11.16 4.06
C GLU A 136 4.17 -9.98 4.62
N GLN A 137 4.71 -9.11 3.74
CA GLN A 137 5.44 -7.92 4.14
C GLN A 137 4.56 -7.04 5.04
N THR A 138 5.03 -6.82 6.26
CA THR A 138 4.46 -5.89 7.23
C THR A 138 5.36 -4.67 7.36
N TYR A 139 4.85 -3.61 7.96
CA TYR A 139 5.63 -2.44 8.35
C TYR A 139 5.85 -2.41 9.86
N PHE A 140 6.94 -1.76 10.26
CA PHE A 140 7.31 -1.48 11.64
C PHE A 140 7.87 -0.05 11.75
N PRO A 141 7.71 0.63 12.90
CA PRO A 141 6.95 0.18 14.06
C PRO A 141 5.44 0.29 13.82
N LYS A 142 4.64 -0.56 14.46
CA LYS A 142 3.18 -0.49 14.35
C LYS A 142 2.49 -0.70 15.70
N ILE A 143 1.37 -0.02 15.89
CA ILE A 143 0.44 -0.39 16.96
C ILE A 143 -0.16 -1.73 16.57
N THR A 144 0.02 -2.72 17.43
CA THR A 144 -0.67 -4.00 17.33
C THR A 144 -1.94 -3.96 18.16
N SER A 145 -2.93 -4.72 17.72
CA SER A 145 -4.15 -4.89 18.48
C SER A 145 -4.19 -6.29 19.06
N ARG A 146 -4.86 -6.43 20.20
CA ARG A 146 -5.00 -7.69 20.91
C ARG A 146 -6.48 -8.01 21.14
N VAL A 147 -6.76 -9.30 21.21
CA VAL A 147 -8.05 -9.80 21.70
C VAL A 147 -7.94 -9.94 23.21
N THR A 148 -8.79 -9.24 23.96
CA THR A 148 -8.80 -9.32 25.43
C THR A 148 -9.42 -10.64 25.89
N ALA A 149 -9.29 -10.96 27.19
CA ALA A 149 -9.92 -12.14 27.78
C ALA A 149 -11.47 -12.16 27.62
N THR A 150 -12.10 -11.01 27.38
CA THR A 150 -13.54 -10.88 27.13
C THR A 150 -13.91 -11.07 25.65
N GLY A 151 -12.93 -11.29 24.77
CA GLY A 151 -13.13 -11.37 23.31
C GLY A 151 -13.22 -10.02 22.60
N SER A 152 -13.02 -8.89 23.31
CA SER A 152 -13.04 -7.56 22.71
C SER A 152 -11.74 -7.28 21.96
N MET A 153 -11.82 -6.48 20.89
CA MET A 153 -10.66 -6.02 20.13
C MET A 153 -10.18 -4.68 20.66
N GLU A 154 -8.96 -4.62 21.18
CA GLU A 154 -8.34 -3.39 21.70
C GLU A 154 -7.00 -3.13 21.02
N SER A 155 -6.76 -1.88 20.62
CA SER A 155 -5.46 -1.43 20.13
C SER A 155 -4.51 -1.17 21.29
N ASN A 156 -3.24 -1.56 21.14
CA ASN A 156 -2.22 -1.19 22.11
C ASN A 156 -2.07 0.34 22.18
N PRO A 157 -1.71 0.88 23.35
CA PRO A 157 -1.42 2.30 23.47
C PRO A 157 -0.21 2.68 22.61
N LEU A 158 -0.13 3.94 22.17
CA LEU A 158 0.90 4.45 21.26
C LEU A 158 2.36 4.14 21.68
N HIS A 159 2.62 4.01 22.97
CA HIS A 159 3.97 3.72 23.49
C HIS A 159 4.35 2.22 23.46
N LEU A 160 3.39 1.33 23.13
CA LEU A 160 3.58 -0.11 22.98
C LEU A 160 3.40 -0.50 21.52
N MET A 161 4.40 -0.15 20.70
CA MET A 161 4.48 -0.54 19.30
C MET A 161 5.30 -1.82 19.14
N SER A 162 5.02 -2.59 18.08
CA SER A 162 5.82 -3.73 17.67
C SER A 162 6.85 -3.34 16.60
N PRO A 163 8.05 -3.97 16.56
CA PRO A 163 8.53 -4.96 17.53
C PRO A 163 8.82 -4.31 18.88
N ASP A 164 8.77 -5.11 19.94
CA ASP A 164 9.01 -4.62 21.29
C ASP A 164 10.42 -4.06 21.42
N LEU A 165 10.54 -2.94 22.13
CA LEU A 165 11.84 -2.37 22.46
C LEU A 165 12.55 -3.25 23.51
N PRO A 166 13.88 -3.46 23.37
CA PRO A 166 14.70 -3.98 24.45
C PRO A 166 14.48 -3.19 25.75
N GLU A 167 14.50 -3.88 26.89
CA GLU A 167 14.05 -3.27 28.15
C GLU A 167 14.90 -2.07 28.57
N ASP A 168 16.21 -2.10 28.32
CA ASP A 168 17.14 -0.99 28.58
C ASP A 168 16.81 0.23 27.71
N VAL A 169 16.48 0.02 26.43
CA VAL A 169 16.04 1.08 25.50
C VAL A 169 14.68 1.63 25.94
N ALA A 170 13.74 0.76 26.27
CA ALA A 170 12.42 1.16 26.74
C ALA A 170 12.49 2.02 28.01
N ARG A 171 13.35 1.66 28.99
CA ARG A 171 13.55 2.46 30.21
C ARG A 171 14.13 3.85 29.92
N ARG A 172 15.03 3.95 28.93
CA ARG A 172 15.65 5.22 28.54
C ARG A 172 14.69 6.15 27.81
N VAL A 173 13.85 5.61 26.92
CA VAL A 173 13.00 6.39 26.01
C VAL A 173 11.60 6.65 26.59
N LEU A 174 11.03 5.71 27.34
CA LEU A 174 9.67 5.80 27.90
C LEU A 174 9.61 6.23 29.37
N GLY A 175 10.76 6.32 30.07
CA GLY A 175 10.82 6.63 31.49
C GLY A 175 10.55 5.44 32.43
N ARG A 176 10.46 5.69 33.75
CA ARG A 176 10.14 4.64 34.75
C ARG A 176 8.67 4.23 34.59
N ARG A 177 8.43 2.99 34.14
CA ARG A 177 7.07 2.43 33.98
C ARG A 177 6.31 2.48 35.31
N THR A 178 5.08 2.99 35.31
CA THR A 178 4.15 2.89 36.46
C THR A 178 3.59 1.46 36.57
N ALA A 179 3.08 1.08 37.75
CA ALA A 179 2.57 -0.27 38.00
C ALA A 179 1.43 -0.68 37.05
N GLU A 180 0.58 0.26 36.62
CA GLU A 180 -0.49 0.04 35.61
C GLU A 180 0.06 -0.40 34.24
N GLN A 181 1.27 0.01 33.85
CA GLN A 181 1.85 -0.33 32.56
C GLN A 181 2.39 -1.78 32.50
N LYS A 182 2.51 -2.45 33.65
CA LYS A 182 2.94 -3.87 33.73
C LYS A 182 1.78 -4.85 33.56
N GLU A 183 0.54 -4.45 33.82
CA GLU A 183 -0.63 -5.31 33.65
C GLU A 183 -1.06 -5.44 32.18
N LEU A 184 -0.84 -4.42 31.37
CA LEU A 184 -1.18 -4.40 29.93
C LEU A 184 -0.25 -5.26 29.05
N THR A 185 0.80 -5.85 29.63
CA THR A 185 1.83 -6.66 28.93
C THR A 185 1.73 -8.17 29.22
N ARG A 186 0.69 -8.62 29.92
CA ARG A 186 0.36 -10.04 30.14
C ARG A 186 -0.96 -10.40 29.48
#